data_AF-A0ABF7R1Y7-F1
#
_entry.id   AF-A0ABF7R1Y7-F1
#
_cell.length_a   1.000
_cell.length_b   1.000
_cell.length_c   1.000
_cell.angle_alpha   90.00
_cell.angle_beta   90.00
_cell.angle_gamma   90.00
#
_symmetry.space_group_name_H-M   'P 1'
#
loop_
_entity.id
_entity.type
_entity.pdbx_description
1 polymer ?
#
loop_
_entity_poly.entity_id
_entity_poly.type
_entity_poly.pdbx_seq_one_letter_code
_entity_poly.pdbx_strand_id
1 'polypeptide(L)'
;MSPFRYQLNKSEFKAEWRDSTGRPMSESTYQRRRKQAEDYPDAWRVFLPDGRVDIQEYQRFITWLGKQKHKRKQDPRLAVYQEY
;
A
#
# COMPACT_ATOMS: atom_id res chain seq x y z
N MET A 1 -7.32 -15.73 18.11
CA MET A 1 -7.22 -15.41 16.66
C MET A 1 -6.22 -16.37 16.02
N SER A 2 -6.54 -16.98 14.87
CA SER A 2 -5.68 -17.98 14.24
C SER A 2 -4.48 -17.33 13.53
N PRO A 3 -3.23 -17.80 13.74
CA PRO A 3 -2.01 -17.15 13.25
C PRO A 3 -1.82 -17.20 11.71
N PHE A 4 -2.63 -17.98 10.99
CA PHE A 4 -2.47 -18.23 9.55
C PHE A 4 -3.38 -17.36 8.66
N ARG A 5 -4.13 -16.42 9.24
CA ARG A 5 -5.09 -15.54 8.52
C ARG A 5 -4.49 -14.24 7.97
N TYR A 6 -3.17 -14.09 7.96
CA TYR A 6 -2.54 -12.82 7.59
C TYR A 6 -2.12 -12.73 6.12
N GLN A 7 -2.26 -13.79 5.34
CA GLN A 7 -1.97 -13.78 3.92
C GLN A 7 -3.25 -14.00 3.12
N LEU A 8 -3.62 -13.02 2.30
CA LEU A 8 -4.80 -13.08 1.45
C LEU A 8 -4.36 -13.26 0.01
N ASN A 9 -5.10 -14.05 -0.77
CA ASN A 9 -4.95 -14.00 -2.21
C ASN A 9 -5.42 -12.63 -2.74
N LYS A 10 -5.06 -12.29 -3.97
CA LYS A 10 -5.41 -11.01 -4.59
C LYS A 10 -6.90 -10.67 -4.50
N SER A 11 -7.79 -11.63 -4.72
CA SER A 11 -9.24 -11.41 -4.72
C SER A 11 -9.75 -11.13 -3.31
N GLU A 12 -9.32 -11.92 -2.33
CA GLU A 12 -9.63 -11.74 -0.91
C GLU A 12 -9.09 -10.39 -0.41
N PHE A 13 -7.85 -10.08 -0.76
CA PHE A 13 -7.20 -8.82 -0.39
C PHE A 13 -7.96 -7.61 -0.92
N LYS A 14 -8.39 -7.65 -2.19
CA LYS A 14 -9.17 -6.54 -2.78
C LYS A 14 -10.55 -6.39 -2.15
N ALA A 15 -11.16 -7.48 -1.69
CA ALA A 15 -12.44 -7.45 -1.00
C ALA A 15 -12.33 -6.91 0.44
N GLU A 16 -11.28 -7.33 1.15
CA GLU A 16 -11.02 -6.93 2.54
C GLU A 16 -10.51 -5.47 2.61
N TRP A 17 -9.58 -5.11 1.73
CA TRP A 17 -8.96 -3.79 1.73
C TRP A 17 -9.82 -2.79 0.97
N ARG A 18 -10.68 -2.09 1.71
CA ARG A 18 -11.56 -1.06 1.15
C ARG A 18 -10.85 0.27 0.99
N ASP A 19 -11.24 1.04 -0.02
CA ASP A 19 -10.81 2.41 -0.18
C ASP A 19 -11.49 3.33 0.86
N SER A 20 -11.10 4.60 0.88
CA SER A 20 -11.69 5.60 1.79
C SER A 20 -13.19 5.85 1.56
N THR A 21 -13.75 5.33 0.46
CA THR A 21 -15.18 5.40 0.13
C THR A 21 -15.93 4.12 0.52
N GLY A 22 -15.25 3.16 1.16
CA GLY A 22 -15.83 1.87 1.59
C GLY A 22 -15.98 0.84 0.47
N ARG A 23 -15.51 1.15 -0.75
CA ARG A 23 -15.58 0.25 -1.90
C ARG A 23 -14.38 -0.70 -1.90
N PRO A 24 -14.54 -1.95 -2.38
CA PRO A 24 -13.42 -2.86 -2.59
C PRO A 24 -12.33 -2.21 -3.45
N MET A 25 -11.08 -2.56 -3.19
CA MET A 25 -9.95 -2.02 -3.94
C MET A 25 -10.07 -2.37 -5.43
N SER A 26 -9.98 -1.35 -6.28
CA SER A 26 -9.91 -1.55 -7.73
C SER A 26 -8.61 -2.22 -8.16
N GLU A 27 -8.64 -2.90 -9.30
CA GLU A 27 -7.42 -3.48 -9.91
C GLU A 27 -6.34 -2.43 -10.16
N SER A 28 -6.74 -1.25 -10.64
CA SER A 28 -5.83 -0.12 -10.87
C SER A 28 -5.15 0.35 -9.58
N THR A 29 -5.88 0.39 -8.46
CA THR A 29 -5.32 0.75 -7.16
C THR A 29 -4.34 -0.32 -6.69
N TYR A 30 -4.69 -1.60 -6.83
CA TYR A 30 -3.81 -2.72 -6.50
C TYR A 30 -2.47 -2.64 -7.24
N GLN A 31 -2.49 -2.47 -8.57
CA GLN A 31 -1.26 -2.37 -9.38
C GLN A 31 -0.43 -1.14 -9.00
N ARG A 32 -1.08 0.00 -8.76
CA ARG A 32 -0.37 1.22 -8.28
C ARG A 32 0.32 0.98 -6.94
N ARG A 33 -0.32 0.26 -6.02
CA ARG A 33 0.26 -0.08 -4.71
C ARG A 33 1.41 -1.06 -4.84
N ARG A 34 1.30 -2.04 -5.74
CA ARG A 34 2.38 -2.96 -6.07
C ARG A 34 3.62 -2.21 -6.57
N LYS A 35 3.45 -1.28 -7.51
CA LYS A 35 4.55 -0.42 -7.99
C LYS A 35 5.15 0.44 -6.87
N GLN A 36 4.30 1.02 -6.00
CA GLN A 36 4.77 1.81 -4.85
C GLN A 36 5.48 0.99 -3.78
N ALA A 37 5.18 -0.30 -3.67
CA ALA A 37 5.83 -1.19 -2.74
C ALA A 37 7.27 -1.52 -3.17
N GLU A 38 7.64 -1.36 -4.45
CA GLU A 38 9.03 -1.54 -4.92
C GLU A 38 10.00 -0.61 -4.16
N ASP A 39 9.54 0.58 -3.76
CA ASP A 39 10.33 1.54 -2.97
C ASP A 39 10.34 1.24 -1.46
N TYR A 40 9.57 0.26 -1.00
CA TYR A 40 9.46 -0.10 0.42
C TYR A 40 10.58 -1.11 0.79
N PRO A 41 11.34 -0.90 1.87
CA PRO A 41 12.46 -1.78 2.24
C PRO A 41 12.10 -3.27 2.36
N ASP A 42 10.88 -3.57 2.79
CA ASP A 42 10.36 -4.94 2.94
C ASP A 42 9.32 -5.30 1.85
N ALA A 43 9.47 -4.75 0.64
CA ALA A 43 8.58 -4.96 -0.50
C ALA A 43 8.19 -6.44 -0.72
N TRP A 44 9.21 -7.31 -0.62
CA TRP A 44 9.11 -8.76 -0.82
C TRP A 44 8.23 -9.48 0.21
N ARG A 45 7.95 -8.83 1.36
CA ARG A 45 7.03 -9.34 2.39
C ARG A 45 5.60 -8.86 2.19
N VAL A 46 5.40 -7.74 1.49
CA VAL A 46 4.07 -7.16 1.24
C VAL A 46 3.35 -7.93 0.14
N PHE A 47 4.00 -8.08 -1.02
CA PHE A 47 3.50 -8.83 -2.16
C PHE A 47 4.36 -10.07 -2.34
N LEU A 48 3.83 -11.22 -1.91
CA LEU A 48 4.55 -12.47 -1.93
C LEU A 48 4.69 -13.01 -3.36
N PRO A 49 5.76 -13.79 -3.66
CA PRO A 49 5.99 -14.34 -5.00
C PRO A 49 4.85 -15.23 -5.52
N ASP A 50 4.09 -15.86 -4.61
CA ASP A 50 2.93 -16.70 -4.90
C ASP A 50 1.65 -15.88 -5.22
N GLY A 51 1.74 -14.55 -5.23
CA GLY A 51 0.63 -13.65 -5.52
C GLY A 51 -0.28 -13.36 -4.32
N ARG A 52 0.09 -13.83 -3.12
CA ARG A 52 -0.58 -13.45 -1.88
C ARG A 52 -0.07 -12.11 -1.35
N VAL A 53 -0.85 -11.50 -0.48
CA VAL A 53 -0.55 -10.24 0.19
C VAL A 53 -0.55 -10.47 1.69
N ASP A 54 0.55 -10.14 2.37
CA ASP A 54 0.58 -10.12 3.83
C ASP A 54 -0.10 -8.85 4.33
N ILE A 55 -1.20 -8.99 5.05
CA ILE A 55 -2.01 -7.87 5.54
C ILE A 55 -1.22 -7.02 6.54
N GLN A 56 -0.41 -7.65 7.42
CA GLN A 56 0.31 -6.91 8.45
C GLN A 56 1.42 -6.07 7.83
N GLU A 57 2.17 -6.65 6.89
CA GLU A 57 3.21 -5.91 6.19
C GLU A 57 2.60 -4.87 5.24
N TYR A 58 1.45 -5.18 4.62
CA TYR A 58 0.72 -4.19 3.83
C TYR A 58 0.26 -2.99 4.68
N GLN A 59 -0.19 -3.20 5.91
CA GLN A 59 -0.50 -2.11 6.86
C GLN A 59 0.72 -1.23 7.12
N ARG A 60 1.88 -1.84 7.41
CA ARG A 60 3.14 -1.11 7.64
C ARG A 60 3.58 -0.33 6.42
N PHE A 61 3.47 -0.93 5.24
CA PHE A 61 3.70 -0.28 3.96
C PHE A 61 2.80 0.95 3.77
N ILE A 62 1.50 0.85 4.05
CA ILE A 62 0.58 1.98 3.92
C ILE A 62 0.95 3.11 4.89
N THR A 63 1.31 2.79 6.14
CA THR A 63 1.79 3.78 7.11
C THR A 63 3.08 4.44 6.64
N TRP A 64 4.05 3.66 6.16
CA TRP A 64 5.31 4.16 5.61
C TRP A 64 5.07 5.09 4.42
N LEU A 65 4.22 4.69 3.49
CA LEU A 65 3.88 5.47 2.31
C LEU A 65 3.18 6.78 2.68
N GLY A 66 2.33 6.77 3.72
CA GLY A 66 1.75 7.98 4.30
C GLY A 66 2.81 8.95 4.81
N LYS A 67 3.82 8.43 5.55
CA LYS A 67 4.96 9.23 6.03
C LYS A 67 5.80 9.79 4.87
N GLN A 68 6.06 9.01 3.82
CA GLN A 68 6.81 9.49 2.64
C GLN A 68 6.07 10.63 1.92
N LYS A 69 4.76 10.51 1.74
CA LYS A 69 3.94 11.58 1.17
C LYS A 69 3.93 12.83 2.04
N HIS A 70 3.90 12.67 3.36
CA HIS A 70 3.95 13.81 4.27
C HIS A 70 5.31 14.53 4.22
N LYS A 71 6.41 13.78 4.19
CA LYS A 71 7.76 14.34 4.02
C LYS A 71 7.90 15.10 2.70
N ARG A 72 7.39 14.55 1.58
CA ARG A 72 7.38 15.26 0.28
C ARG A 72 6.57 16.56 0.31
N LYS A 73 5.46 16.59 1.05
CA LYS A 73 4.64 17.81 1.23
C LYS A 73 5.30 18.85 2.15
N GLN A 74 6.14 18.41 3.09
CA GLN A 74 6.87 19.30 4.00
C GLN A 74 8.17 19.84 3.41
N ASP A 75 8.66 19.28 2.31
CA ASP A 75 9.84 19.81 1.63
C ASP A 75 9.54 21.18 1.03
N PRO A 76 10.14 22.28 1.53
CA PRO A 76 9.86 23.63 1.06
C PRO A 76 10.23 23.81 -0.42
N ARG A 77 11.13 22.99 -0.96
CA ARG A 77 11.53 23.04 -2.38
C ARG A 77 10.47 22.48 -3.32
N LEU A 78 9.61 21.58 -2.84
CA LEU A 78 8.51 21.01 -3.61
C LEU A 78 7.21 21.82 -3.48
N ALA A 79 7.06 22.63 -2.42
CA ALA A 79 5.93 23.55 -2.27
C ALA A 79 5.85 24.60 -3.39
N VAL A 80 7.00 24.99 -3.95
CA VAL A 80 7.10 25.97 -5.05
C VAL A 80 6.53 25.45 -6.38
N TYR A 81 6.47 24.13 -6.58
CA TYR A 81 5.97 23.54 -7.82
C TYR A 81 4.45 23.32 -7.86
N GLN A 82 3.72 23.65 -6.78
CA GLN A 82 2.25 23.54 -6.73
C GLN A 82 1.52 24.82 -7.13
N GLU A 83 2.25 25.91 -7.38
CA GLU A 83 1.69 27.18 -7.86
C GLU A 83 2.10 27.45 -9.32
N TYR A 84 1.67 26.63 -10.28
CA TYR A 84 1.57 27.00 -11.71
C TYR A 84 0.50 26.17 -12.41
#